data_AF-A0A7Y7M7R0-F1
#
_entry.id   AF-A0A7Y7M7R0-F1
#
_cell.length_a   1.000
_cell.length_b   1.000
_cell.length_c   1.000
_cell.angle_alpha   90.00
_cell.angle_beta   90.00
_cell.angle_gamma   90.00
#
_symmetry.space_group_name_H-M   'P 1'
#
loop_
_entity.id
_entity.type
_entity.pdbx_description
1 polymer ?
#
loop_
_entity_poly.entity_id
_entity_poly.type
_entity_poly.pdbx_seq_one_letter_code
_entity_poly.pdbx_strand_id
1 'polypeptide(L)' 'GFQVLPRRWVVERTFAWLGRCRRLAKDWEQSVASSTARTLIASIRMLTRRIARHCQA' A
#
# COMPACT_ATOMS: atom_id res chain seq x y z
N GLY A 1 -8.68 22.09 -14.23
CA GLY A 1 -9.42 20.98 -14.84
C GLY A 1 -8.73 19.67 -14.52
N PHE A 2 -9.46 18.56 -14.43
CA PHE A 2 -8.87 17.23 -14.20
C PHE A 2 -8.12 16.76 -15.45
N GLN A 3 -6.81 16.54 -15.32
CA GLN A 3 -5.99 15.98 -16.39
C GLN A 3 -5.94 14.46 -16.25
N VAL A 4 -6.46 13.74 -17.26
CA VAL A 4 -6.39 12.28 -17.31
C VAL A 4 -4.95 11.89 -17.64
N LEU A 5 -4.22 11.47 -16.62
CA LEU A 5 -2.86 10.95 -16.77
C LEU A 5 -2.91 9.45 -17.11
N PRO A 6 -2.30 9.00 -18.22
CA PRO A 6 -2.20 7.58 -18.51
C PRO A 6 -1.45 6.89 -17.36
N ARG A 7 -2.02 5.80 -16.83
CA ARG A 7 -1.51 4.99 -15.69
C ARG A 7 -1.69 5.56 -14.28
N ARG A 8 -2.35 6.70 -14.08
CA ARG A 8 -2.67 7.24 -12.75
C ARG A 8 -3.35 6.22 -11.84
N TRP A 9 -4.22 5.38 -12.41
CA TRP A 9 -4.92 4.33 -11.68
C TRP A 9 -3.98 3.32 -11.00
N VAL A 10 -2.77 3.10 -11.52
CA VAL A 10 -1.81 2.13 -10.94
C VAL A 10 -1.34 2.61 -9.56
N VAL A 11 -1.04 3.90 -9.47
CA VAL A 11 -0.62 4.57 -8.24
C VAL A 11 -1.78 4.61 -7.25
N GLU A 12 -2.94 5.08 -7.69
CA GLU A 12 -4.14 5.16 -6.85
C GLU A 12 -4.57 3.79 -6.32
N ARG A 13 -4.46 2.74 -7.13
CA ARG A 13 -4.73 1.36 -6.72
C ARG A 13 -3.75 0.90 -5.63
N THR A 14 -2.49 1.29 -5.72
CA THR A 14 -1.50 1.00 -4.69
C THR A 14 -1.87 1.67 -3.36
N PHE A 15 -2.27 2.94 -3.39
CA PHE A 15 -2.78 3.63 -2.21
C PHE A 15 -4.06 3.01 -1.65
N ALA A 16 -5.01 2.62 -2.50
CA ALA A 16 -6.22 1.92 -2.07
C ALA A 16 -5.90 0.59 -1.36
N TRP A 17 -4.86 -0.12 -1.81
CA TRP A 17 -4.43 -1.35 -1.17
C TRP A 17 -3.72 -1.13 0.16
N LEU A 18 -2.91 -0.08 0.27
CA LEU A 18 -2.25 0.34 1.50
C LEU A 18 -3.27 0.88 2.53
N GLY A 19 -4.34 1.53 2.08
CA GLY A 19 -5.43 2.01 2.92
C GLY A 19 -6.16 0.91 3.71
N ARG A 20 -6.05 -0.36 3.29
CA ARG A 20 -6.56 -1.50 4.08
C ARG A 20 -5.74 -1.77 5.35
N CYS A 21 -4.53 -1.23 5.47
CA CYS A 21 -3.74 -1.29 6.68
C CYS A 21 -4.14 -0.13 7.59
N ARG A 22 -5.01 -0.41 8.59
CA ARG A 22 -5.51 0.59 9.56
C ARG A 22 -4.40 1.41 10.24
N ARG A 23 -3.22 0.80 10.43
CA ARG A 23 -2.02 1.45 11.00
C ARG A 23 -1.42 2.55 10.10
N LEU A 24 -1.68 2.53 8.79
CA LEU A 24 -1.27 3.57 7.83
C LEU A 24 -2.35 4.65 7.65
N ALA A 25 -3.63 4.32 7.85
CA ALA A 25 -4.73 5.28 7.74
C ALA A 25 -4.80 6.32 8.88
N LYS A 26 -3.87 6.22 9.82
CA LYS A 26 -3.88 6.93 11.10
C LYS A 26 -2.40 7.10 11.46
N ASP A 27 -1.82 8.20 11.00
CA ASP A 27 -0.41 8.56 11.21
C ASP A 27 -0.16 8.88 12.69
N TRP A 28 -0.16 7.85 13.53
CA TRP A 28 0.17 7.96 14.95
C TRP A 28 1.68 7.86 15.21
N GLU A 29 2.49 7.86 14.16
CA GLU A 29 3.92 7.64 14.31
C GLU A 29 4.65 8.96 14.43
N GLN A 30 5.37 9.08 15.53
CA GLN A 30 6.11 10.29 15.89
C GLN A 30 7.34 10.52 14.98
N SER A 31 7.79 9.48 14.25
CA SER A 31 8.97 9.56 13.39
C SER A 31 8.70 9.07 11.96
N VAL A 32 9.38 9.70 11.00
CA VAL A 32 9.36 9.32 9.57
C VAL A 32 9.94 7.92 9.36
N ALA A 33 10.93 7.53 10.16
CA ALA A 33 11.56 6.21 10.11
C ALA A 33 10.54 5.10 10.42
N SER A 34 9.74 5.29 11.47
CA SER A 34 8.64 4.37 11.79
C SER A 34 7.64 4.31 10.63
N SER A 35 7.24 5.47 10.09
CA SER A 35 6.20 5.52 9.04
C SER A 35 6.64 4.80 7.77
N THR A 36 7.92 4.95 7.43
CA THR A 36 8.57 4.23 6.34
C THR A 36 8.54 2.72 6.60
N ALA A 37 8.91 2.29 7.82
CA ALA A 37 8.87 0.89 8.19
C ALA A 37 7.45 0.30 8.09
N ARG A 38 6.41 1.02 8.52
CA ARG A 38 5.01 0.55 8.39
C ARG A 38 4.56 0.45 6.94
N THR A 39 5.00 1.37 6.08
CA THR A 39 4.72 1.34 4.64
C THR A 39 5.36 0.12 3.97
N LEU A 40 6.62 -0.20 4.33
CA LEU A 40 7.31 -1.39 3.85
C LEU A 40 6.62 -2.68 4.33
N ILE A 41 6.29 -2.77 5.62
CA ILE A 41 5.58 -3.92 6.18
C ILE A 41 4.23 -4.15 5.48
N ALA A 42 3.46 -3.08 5.22
CA ALA A 42 2.20 -3.18 4.50
C ALA A 42 2.38 -3.71 3.06
N SER A 43 3.46 -3.28 2.38
CA SER A 43 3.84 -3.72 1.05
C SER A 43 4.22 -5.20 1.02
N ILE A 44 5.05 -5.65 1.96
CA ILE A 44 5.43 -7.06 2.14
C ILE A 44 4.18 -7.91 2.34
N ARG A 45 3.31 -7.54 3.30
CA ARG A 45 2.06 -8.26 3.60
C ARG A 45 1.14 -8.36 2.37
N MET A 46 1.17 -7.37 1.48
CA MET A 46 0.41 -7.39 0.23
C MET A 46 1.00 -8.39 -0.77
N LEU A 47 2.33 -8.38 -0.96
CA LEU A 47 3.04 -9.29 -1.86
C LEU A 47 2.91 -10.74 -1.40
N THR A 48 3.08 -11.03 -0.11
CA THR A 48 2.92 -12.38 0.45
C THR A 48 1.54 -12.97 0.11
N ARG A 49 0.46 -12.18 0.24
CA ARG A 49 -0.90 -12.62 -0.14
C ARG A 49 -1.06 -12.85 -1.64
N ARG A 50 -0.34 -12.11 -2.49
CA ARG A 50 -0.37 -12.36 -3.94
C ARG A 50 0.33 -13.66 -4.27
N ILE A 51 1.55 -13.83 -3.76
CA ILE A 51 2.33 -15.05 -3.96
C ILE A 51 1.54 -16.27 -3.49
N ALA A 52 0.99 -16.22 -2.27
CA ALA A 52 0.17 -17.32 -1.74
C ALA A 52 -1.02 -17.69 -2.65
N ARG A 53 -1.69 -16.70 -3.25
CA ARG A 53 -2.78 -16.94 -4.20
C ARG A 53 -2.31 -17.55 -5.53
N HIS A 54 -1.10 -17.21 -5.97
CA HIS A 54 -0.51 -17.81 -7.17
C HIS A 54 0.00 -19.23 -6.94
N CYS A 55 0.36 -19.60 -5.71
CA CYS A 55 0.75 -20.97 -5.37
C CYS A 55 -0.44 -21.90 -5.08
N GLN A 56 -1.62 -21.35 -4.82
CA GLN A 56 -2.86 -22.11 -4.55
C GLN A 56 -3.70 -22.35 -5.81
N ALA A 57 -3.28 -21.81 -6.96
CA ALA A 57 -3.88 -22.02 -8.27
C ALA A 57 -3.01 -22.98 -9.08
#